data_AF-A0A7X9ZNF2-F1
#
_entry.id   AF-A0A7X9ZNF2-F1
#
_cell.length_a   1.000
_cell.length_b   1.000
_cell.length_c   1.000
_cell.angle_alpha   90.00
_cell.angle_beta   90.00
_cell.angle_gamma   90.00
#
_symmetry.space_group_name_H-M   'P 1'
#
loop_
_entity.id
_entity.type
_entity.pdbx_description
1 polymer ?
#
loop_
_entity_poly.entity_id
_entity_poly.type
_entity_poly.pdbx_seq_one_letter_code
_entity_poly.pdbx_strand_id
1 'polypeptide(L)'
;MIGSRTASAPRTLLIWGLAALAALWLGLTALGAVTKTARPGVALSLVPANGFAYERRAANETVRNNANLQNIKIPAASLDDALAALSREPLASTALTIVGLARGATPEAAKIIIRANAIDKRQLVANAWLINYHGTAGRSRRVLNLLDEALRVNPALAERYMPAFAQALENRESLPIFQQLLARRPVWQEAFWQAVSGHPAALPNAEVLRTRMLAGATDLGPTDDLLIGAYVGARRMDLALSYLKHLPPLPEDNGNLLRNSSFNEMSRLPPLDWELSSDGRVSAAIDEGRGSLQINAIAGASAIAARQLVALSPGNYVLFAKLGQASLSSGSDIQIHVHCAEAIGGTPARVDVRLTSDIERPFVIPEGAPCRFYWVEIDFSAMDSSSPVLASLAEVRIVRGRALQAIPDATTTQ
;
A
#
# COMPACT_ATOMS: atom_id res chain seq x y z
N MET A 1 63.80 11.87 -74.68
CA MET A 1 62.46 12.42 -74.34
C MET A 1 61.41 11.37 -74.67
N ILE A 2 60.26 11.42 -73.98
CA ILE A 2 59.04 10.59 -74.11
C ILE A 2 58.90 9.56 -72.98
N GLY A 3 57.80 9.73 -72.22
CA GLY A 3 57.33 8.87 -71.14
C GLY A 3 56.00 9.43 -70.60
N SER A 4 54.97 9.44 -71.45
CA SER A 4 53.62 9.94 -71.16
C SER A 4 52.88 9.06 -70.16
N ARG A 5 52.63 9.59 -68.95
CA ARG A 5 51.66 9.05 -67.97
C ARG A 5 50.35 9.82 -68.10
N THR A 6 49.45 9.37 -68.96
CA THR A 6 48.08 9.90 -69.04
C THR A 6 47.09 8.75 -69.05
N ALA A 7 46.64 8.31 -67.87
CA ALA A 7 45.38 7.55 -67.67
C ALA A 7 45.15 7.19 -66.17
N SER A 8 44.78 8.16 -65.33
CA SER A 8 44.27 7.86 -63.97
C SER A 8 43.11 8.75 -63.50
N ALA A 9 42.88 9.89 -64.15
CA ALA A 9 41.76 10.79 -63.88
C ALA A 9 40.34 10.17 -63.87
N PRO A 10 39.98 9.21 -64.75
CA PRO A 10 38.62 8.66 -64.72
C PRO A 10 38.36 7.74 -63.52
N ARG A 11 39.40 7.11 -62.95
CA ARG A 11 39.24 6.22 -61.78
C ARG A 11 39.06 7.00 -60.48
N THR A 12 39.78 8.10 -60.31
CA THR A 12 39.66 8.94 -59.11
C THR A 12 38.30 9.64 -59.04
N LEU A 13 37.78 10.16 -60.15
CA LEU A 13 36.44 10.75 -60.21
C LEU A 13 35.34 9.74 -59.85
N LEU A 14 35.49 8.49 -60.29
CA LEU A 14 34.53 7.41 -60.02
C LEU A 14 34.53 7.02 -58.53
N ILE A 15 35.71 6.95 -57.90
CA ILE A 15 35.85 6.68 -56.46
C ILE A 15 35.23 7.81 -55.62
N TRP A 16 35.51 9.08 -55.95
CA TRP A 16 34.93 10.21 -55.22
C TRP A 16 33.41 10.32 -55.44
N GLY A 17 32.91 10.01 -56.63
CA GLY A 17 31.48 9.92 -56.90
C GLY A 17 30.78 8.85 -56.07
N LEU A 18 31.36 7.65 -55.99
CA LEU A 18 30.85 6.56 -55.14
C LEU A 18 30.90 6.91 -53.65
N ALA A 19 31.98 7.55 -53.19
CA ALA A 19 32.10 7.99 -51.80
C ALA A 19 31.06 9.06 -51.44
N ALA A 20 30.81 10.03 -52.33
CA ALA A 20 29.78 11.05 -52.13
C ALA A 20 28.37 10.46 -52.10
N LEU A 21 28.06 9.50 -52.99
CA LEU A 21 26.80 8.78 -53.00
C LEU A 21 26.60 7.96 -51.72
N ALA A 22 27.64 7.26 -51.27
CA ALA A 22 27.60 6.51 -50.01
C ALA A 22 27.40 7.45 -48.80
N ALA A 23 28.10 8.58 -48.76
CA ALA A 23 27.94 9.58 -47.70
C ALA A 23 26.53 10.19 -47.69
N LEU A 24 25.96 10.50 -48.86
CA LEU A 24 24.59 10.98 -48.98
C LEU A 24 23.59 9.93 -48.51
N TRP A 25 23.77 8.67 -48.91
CA TRP A 25 22.93 7.55 -48.48
C TRP A 25 23.00 7.35 -46.96
N LEU A 26 24.20 7.32 -46.38
CA LEU A 26 24.40 7.24 -44.93
C LEU A 26 23.75 8.43 -44.21
N GLY A 27 23.90 9.65 -44.73
CA GLY A 27 23.27 10.85 -44.20
C GLY A 27 21.73 10.76 -44.20
N LEU A 28 21.13 10.29 -45.29
CA LEU A 28 19.68 10.07 -45.40
C LEU A 28 19.21 8.97 -44.44
N THR A 29 19.95 7.87 -44.31
CA THR A 29 19.62 6.81 -43.34
C THR A 29 19.69 7.27 -41.89
N ALA A 30 20.71 8.05 -41.54
CA ALA A 30 20.85 8.66 -40.22
C ALA A 30 19.69 9.65 -39.95
N LEU A 31 19.37 10.50 -40.92
CA LEU A 31 18.28 11.47 -40.80
C LEU A 31 16.92 10.78 -40.67
N GLY A 32 16.67 9.72 -41.45
CA GLY A 32 15.49 8.87 -41.32
C GLY A 32 15.42 8.15 -39.97
N ALA A 33 16.54 7.69 -39.43
CA ALA A 33 16.62 7.05 -38.12
C ALA A 33 16.32 8.01 -36.96
N VAL A 34 16.75 9.28 -37.05
CA VAL A 34 16.49 10.31 -36.04
C VAL A 34 15.04 10.81 -36.11
N THR A 35 14.51 11.00 -37.31
CA THR A 35 13.16 11.59 -37.49
C THR A 35 12.02 10.60 -37.28
N LYS A 36 12.28 9.28 -37.26
CA LYS A 36 11.24 8.24 -37.16
C LYS A 36 10.33 8.36 -35.93
N THR A 37 10.83 8.88 -34.82
CA THR A 37 10.06 9.02 -33.56
C THR A 37 9.16 10.25 -33.57
N ALA A 38 9.66 11.40 -34.01
CA ALA A 38 8.95 12.68 -33.97
C ALA A 38 8.11 12.97 -35.22
N ARG A 39 8.58 12.56 -36.41
CA ARG A 39 7.93 12.82 -37.71
C ARG A 39 8.04 11.59 -38.62
N PRO A 40 7.31 10.50 -38.34
CA PRO A 40 7.43 9.26 -39.11
C PRO A 40 7.12 9.44 -40.60
N GLY A 41 6.20 10.34 -40.98
CA GLY A 41 5.93 10.64 -42.40
C GLY A 41 7.14 11.21 -43.14
N VAL A 42 7.93 12.08 -42.48
CA VAL A 42 9.17 12.63 -43.06
C VAL A 42 10.23 11.54 -43.15
N ALA A 43 10.38 10.71 -42.12
CA ALA A 43 11.29 9.58 -42.16
C ALA A 43 10.99 8.62 -43.33
N LEU A 44 9.71 8.37 -43.62
CA LEU A 44 9.27 7.52 -44.73
C LEU A 44 9.51 8.16 -46.11
N SER A 45 9.45 9.49 -46.23
CA SER A 45 9.82 10.18 -47.48
C SER A 45 11.33 10.14 -47.76
N LEU A 46 12.15 10.09 -46.72
CA LEU A 46 13.61 10.04 -46.83
C LEU A 46 14.14 8.62 -47.04
N VAL A 47 13.58 7.65 -46.30
CA VAL A 47 14.01 6.25 -46.30
C VAL A 47 12.77 5.34 -46.25
N PRO A 48 12.16 5.04 -47.41
CA PRO A 48 10.96 4.20 -47.49
C PRO A 48 11.16 2.74 -47.03
N ALA A 49 12.41 2.33 -46.78
CA ALA A 49 12.76 1.01 -46.26
C ALA A 49 12.76 0.92 -44.72
N ASN A 50 12.56 2.03 -44.01
CA ASN A 50 12.61 2.05 -42.54
C ASN A 50 11.33 1.49 -41.91
N GLY A 51 11.35 0.21 -41.51
CA GLY A 51 10.19 -0.46 -40.92
C GLY A 51 9.71 0.18 -39.61
N PHE A 52 10.62 0.68 -38.77
CA PHE A 52 10.26 1.38 -37.53
C PHE A 52 9.52 2.71 -37.77
N ALA A 53 9.71 3.35 -38.92
CA ALA A 53 8.96 4.55 -39.28
C ALA A 53 7.50 4.22 -39.64
N TYR A 54 7.26 3.10 -40.34
CA TYR A 54 5.90 2.57 -40.56
C TYR A 54 5.24 2.20 -39.23
N GLU A 55 5.95 1.47 -38.36
CA GLU A 55 5.45 1.09 -37.04
C GLU A 55 5.03 2.31 -36.22
N ARG A 56 5.86 3.37 -36.19
CA ARG A 56 5.54 4.59 -35.43
C ARG A 56 4.35 5.35 -36.02
N ARG A 57 4.18 5.38 -37.36
CA ARG A 57 3.01 5.99 -38.00
C ARG A 57 1.73 5.23 -37.61
N ALA A 58 1.74 3.91 -37.75
CA ALA A 58 0.64 3.04 -37.35
C ALA A 58 0.27 3.24 -35.86
N ALA A 59 1.26 3.29 -34.97
CA ALA A 59 1.05 3.49 -33.55
C ALA A 59 0.44 4.86 -33.22
N ASN A 60 0.96 5.93 -33.85
CA ASN A 60 0.48 7.30 -33.61
C ASN A 60 -0.98 7.46 -34.05
N GLU A 61 -1.37 6.90 -35.20
CA GLU A 61 -2.76 6.90 -35.66
C GLU A 61 -3.67 6.07 -34.75
N THR A 62 -3.19 4.90 -34.33
CA THR A 62 -3.94 4.01 -33.45
C THR A 62 -4.19 4.66 -32.08
N VAL A 63 -3.18 5.26 -31.45
CA VAL A 63 -3.32 5.89 -30.13
C VAL A 63 -4.14 7.18 -30.20
N ARG A 64 -3.90 8.03 -31.21
CA ARG A 64 -4.63 9.31 -31.36
C ARG A 64 -6.14 9.13 -31.47
N ASN A 65 -6.56 8.04 -32.12
CA ASN A 65 -7.98 7.79 -32.38
C ASN A 65 -8.68 7.01 -31.25
N ASN A 66 -7.98 6.61 -30.19
CA ASN A 66 -8.53 5.74 -29.15
C ASN A 66 -8.27 6.29 -27.74
N ALA A 67 -9.33 6.76 -27.09
CA ALA A 67 -9.28 7.22 -25.69
C ALA A 67 -9.22 6.09 -24.66
N ASN A 68 -9.66 4.87 -25.02
CA ASN A 68 -9.66 3.70 -24.14
C ASN A 68 -8.75 2.60 -24.68
N LEU A 69 -7.68 2.29 -23.94
CA LEU A 69 -6.70 1.25 -24.30
C LEU A 69 -7.25 -0.18 -24.22
N GLN A 70 -8.43 -0.39 -23.62
CA GLN A 70 -9.07 -1.70 -23.53
C GLN A 70 -9.95 -2.03 -24.75
N ASN A 71 -10.34 -1.02 -25.54
CA ASN A 71 -11.17 -1.19 -26.73
C ASN A 71 -10.64 -0.33 -27.88
N ILE A 72 -9.53 -0.77 -28.45
CA ILE A 72 -8.82 -0.05 -29.51
C ILE A 72 -9.37 -0.47 -30.86
N LYS A 73 -9.89 0.49 -31.62
CA LYS A 73 -10.24 0.31 -33.04
C LYS A 73 -9.01 0.57 -33.89
N ILE A 74 -8.69 -0.37 -34.78
CA ILE A 74 -7.55 -0.26 -35.71
C ILE A 74 -8.05 0.24 -37.08
N PRO A 75 -7.63 1.43 -37.53
CA PRO A 75 -7.88 1.88 -38.90
C PRO A 75 -7.19 0.96 -39.92
N ALA A 76 -7.79 0.79 -41.10
CA ALA A 76 -7.20 -0.03 -42.17
C ALA A 76 -5.78 0.43 -42.55
N ALA A 77 -5.56 1.75 -42.66
CA ALA A 77 -4.25 2.34 -42.95
C ALA A 77 -3.19 1.98 -41.89
N SER A 78 -3.56 1.93 -40.61
CA SER A 78 -2.64 1.57 -39.53
C SER A 78 -2.31 0.06 -39.57
N LEU A 79 -3.21 -0.79 -40.04
CA LEU A 79 -2.93 -2.21 -40.27
C LEU A 79 -1.97 -2.40 -41.45
N ASP A 80 -2.19 -1.70 -42.57
CA ASP A 80 -1.30 -1.75 -43.74
C ASP A 80 0.12 -1.34 -43.38
N ASP A 81 0.27 -0.26 -42.61
CA ASP A 81 1.56 0.19 -42.10
C ASP A 81 2.21 -0.81 -41.15
N ALA A 82 1.43 -1.44 -40.27
CA ALA A 82 1.96 -2.46 -39.38
C ALA A 82 2.45 -3.69 -40.18
N LEU A 83 1.73 -4.12 -41.22
CA LEU A 83 2.19 -5.19 -42.10
C LEU A 83 3.46 -4.80 -42.87
N ALA A 84 3.53 -3.57 -43.37
CA ALA A 84 4.71 -3.03 -44.04
C ALA A 84 5.92 -2.91 -43.10
N ALA A 85 5.69 -2.60 -41.82
CA ALA A 85 6.73 -2.62 -40.80
C ALA A 85 7.26 -4.03 -40.57
N LEU A 86 6.38 -5.02 -40.38
CA LEU A 86 6.78 -6.41 -40.11
C LEU A 86 7.51 -7.09 -41.27
N SER A 87 7.19 -6.72 -42.52
CA SER A 87 7.90 -7.26 -43.68
C SER A 87 9.35 -6.78 -43.77
N ARG A 88 9.69 -5.69 -43.08
CA ARG A 88 11.02 -5.06 -43.06
C ARG A 88 11.75 -5.31 -41.75
N GLU A 89 11.02 -5.30 -40.64
CA GLU A 89 11.51 -5.41 -39.27
C GLU A 89 10.68 -6.45 -38.51
N PRO A 90 11.04 -7.76 -38.57
CA PRO A 90 10.26 -8.83 -37.95
C PRO A 90 10.11 -8.72 -36.43
N LEU A 91 10.94 -7.89 -35.78
CA LEU A 91 10.93 -7.62 -34.34
C LEU A 91 10.20 -6.33 -33.95
N ALA A 92 9.48 -5.69 -34.89
CA ALA A 92 8.63 -4.54 -34.62
C ALA A 92 7.43 -4.93 -33.74
N SER A 93 7.64 -4.91 -32.41
CA SER A 93 6.67 -5.37 -31.41
C SER A 93 5.35 -4.59 -31.45
N THR A 94 5.40 -3.29 -31.75
CA THR A 94 4.19 -2.48 -31.87
C THR A 94 3.40 -2.81 -33.11
N ALA A 95 4.08 -3.10 -34.22
CA ALA A 95 3.41 -3.58 -35.42
C ALA A 95 2.75 -4.95 -35.19
N LEU A 96 3.40 -5.88 -34.49
CA LEU A 96 2.78 -7.16 -34.08
C LEU A 96 1.53 -6.93 -33.22
N THR A 97 1.58 -6.01 -32.26
CA THR A 97 0.43 -5.69 -31.41
C THR A 97 -0.73 -5.12 -32.22
N ILE A 98 -0.50 -4.18 -33.15
CA ILE A 98 -1.55 -3.64 -34.03
C ILE A 98 -2.18 -4.74 -34.88
N VAL A 99 -1.37 -5.62 -35.45
CA VAL A 99 -1.80 -6.78 -36.24
C VAL A 99 -2.61 -7.77 -35.39
N GLY A 100 -2.27 -7.94 -34.11
CA GLY A 100 -3.07 -8.70 -33.15
C GLY A 100 -4.41 -8.02 -32.84
N LEU A 101 -4.40 -6.73 -32.51
CA LEU A 101 -5.59 -5.95 -32.19
C LEU A 101 -6.61 -5.93 -33.33
N ALA A 102 -6.15 -5.84 -34.58
CA ALA A 102 -7.00 -5.87 -35.76
C ALA A 102 -7.79 -7.19 -35.91
N ARG A 103 -7.33 -8.28 -35.27
CA ARG A 103 -8.03 -9.57 -35.24
C ARG A 103 -9.04 -9.70 -34.09
N GLY A 104 -9.24 -8.66 -33.28
CA GLY A 104 -10.18 -8.66 -32.16
C GLY A 104 -9.80 -9.60 -31.02
N ALA A 105 -10.76 -9.93 -30.15
CA ALA A 105 -10.57 -10.75 -28.94
C ALA A 105 -10.51 -12.26 -29.23
N THR A 106 -9.64 -12.68 -30.15
CA THR A 106 -9.49 -14.09 -30.56
C THR A 106 -8.27 -14.78 -29.92
N PRO A 107 -8.27 -16.11 -29.77
CA PRO A 107 -7.07 -16.85 -29.35
C PRO A 107 -5.85 -16.61 -30.24
N GLU A 108 -6.06 -16.40 -31.54
CA GLU A 108 -5.03 -16.08 -32.53
C GLU A 108 -4.44 -14.69 -32.28
N ALA A 109 -5.29 -13.69 -32.05
CA ALA A 109 -4.84 -12.35 -31.63
C ALA A 109 -4.01 -12.42 -30.35
N ALA A 110 -4.46 -13.21 -29.37
CA ALA A 110 -3.75 -13.38 -28.12
C ALA A 110 -2.36 -14.00 -28.32
N LYS A 111 -2.21 -15.03 -29.18
CA LYS A 111 -0.91 -15.61 -29.51
C LYS A 111 0.06 -14.57 -30.07
N ILE A 112 -0.42 -13.68 -30.93
CA ILE A 112 0.39 -12.63 -31.56
C ILE A 112 0.79 -11.56 -30.53
N ILE A 113 -0.16 -11.07 -29.74
CA ILE A 113 0.09 -10.03 -28.74
C ILE A 113 0.98 -10.56 -27.60
N ILE A 114 0.86 -11.84 -27.22
CA ILE A 114 1.79 -12.48 -26.27
C ILE A 114 3.22 -12.45 -26.81
N ARG A 115 3.42 -12.75 -28.11
CA ARG A 115 4.76 -12.69 -28.73
C ARG A 115 5.27 -11.25 -28.80
N ALA A 116 4.41 -10.30 -29.13
CA ALA A 116 4.75 -8.88 -29.13
C ALA A 116 5.21 -8.41 -27.74
N ASN A 117 4.47 -8.76 -26.68
CA ASN A 117 4.81 -8.44 -25.30
C ASN A 117 6.09 -9.14 -24.82
N ALA A 118 6.39 -10.33 -25.35
CA ALA A 118 7.65 -11.03 -25.07
C ALA A 118 8.87 -10.32 -25.69
N ILE A 119 8.70 -9.64 -26.83
CA ILE A 119 9.74 -8.83 -27.47
C ILE A 119 9.94 -7.51 -26.71
N ASP A 120 8.84 -6.83 -26.38
CA ASP A 120 8.87 -5.58 -25.62
C ASP A 120 7.84 -5.57 -24.48
N LYS A 121 8.32 -5.85 -23.27
CA LYS A 121 7.52 -5.85 -22.04
C LYS A 121 7.02 -4.46 -21.65
N ARG A 122 7.61 -3.38 -22.19
CA ARG A 122 7.24 -2.00 -21.87
C ARG A 122 6.03 -1.52 -22.66
N GLN A 123 5.53 -2.34 -23.58
CA GLN A 123 4.44 -1.95 -24.45
C GLN A 123 3.10 -1.94 -23.70
N LEU A 124 2.67 -0.75 -23.26
CA LEU A 124 1.46 -0.54 -22.47
C LEU A 124 0.19 -1.07 -23.15
N VAL A 125 0.08 -0.88 -24.47
CA VAL A 125 -1.10 -1.31 -25.25
C VAL A 125 -1.25 -2.83 -25.26
N ALA A 126 -0.17 -3.57 -25.49
CA ALA A 126 -0.18 -5.03 -25.49
C ALA A 126 -0.55 -5.57 -24.10
N ASN A 127 0.09 -5.03 -23.05
CA ASN A 127 -0.21 -5.40 -21.67
C ASN A 127 -1.68 -5.11 -21.31
N ALA A 128 -2.19 -3.91 -21.60
CA ALA A 128 -3.58 -3.53 -21.30
C ALA A 128 -4.59 -4.45 -22.00
N TRP A 129 -4.33 -4.79 -23.27
CA TRP A 129 -5.19 -5.72 -24.01
C TRP A 129 -5.13 -7.13 -23.42
N LEU A 130 -3.92 -7.64 -23.08
CA LEU A 130 -3.76 -8.97 -22.49
C LEU A 130 -4.40 -9.08 -21.10
N ILE A 131 -4.33 -8.02 -20.30
CA ILE A 131 -5.02 -7.91 -19.02
C ILE A 131 -6.52 -8.06 -19.23
N ASN A 132 -7.11 -7.32 -20.18
CA ASN A 132 -8.54 -7.43 -20.48
C ASN A 132 -8.92 -8.82 -21.03
N TYR A 133 -8.13 -9.35 -21.97
CA TYR A 133 -8.36 -10.66 -22.58
C TYR A 133 -8.29 -11.81 -21.56
N HIS A 134 -7.35 -11.75 -20.62
CA HIS A 134 -7.24 -12.77 -19.56
C HIS A 134 -8.22 -12.52 -18.41
N GLY A 135 -8.55 -11.26 -18.11
CA GLY A 135 -9.53 -10.88 -17.09
C GLY A 135 -10.93 -11.36 -17.44
N THR A 136 -11.39 -11.10 -18.66
CA THR A 136 -12.69 -11.57 -19.17
C THR A 136 -12.81 -13.10 -19.19
N ALA A 137 -11.69 -13.81 -19.33
CA ALA A 137 -11.61 -15.27 -19.28
C ALA A 137 -11.40 -15.83 -17.84
N GLY A 138 -11.47 -15.00 -16.79
CA GLY A 138 -11.29 -15.42 -15.39
C GLY A 138 -9.88 -15.92 -15.04
N ARG A 139 -8.85 -15.58 -15.85
CA ARG A 139 -7.48 -16.08 -15.68
C ARG A 139 -6.65 -15.21 -14.74
N SER A 140 -7.06 -15.13 -13.47
CA SER A 140 -6.51 -14.23 -12.45
C SER A 140 -4.98 -14.31 -12.34
N ARG A 141 -4.38 -15.51 -12.37
CA ARG A 141 -2.92 -15.68 -12.34
C ARG A 141 -2.21 -14.95 -13.49
N ARG A 142 -2.76 -15.02 -14.70
CA ARG A 142 -2.14 -14.35 -15.85
C ARG A 142 -2.29 -12.84 -15.76
N VAL A 143 -3.45 -12.36 -15.31
CA VAL A 143 -3.72 -10.94 -15.09
C VAL A 143 -2.76 -10.35 -14.07
N LEU A 144 -2.61 -10.99 -12.90
CA LEU A 144 -1.73 -10.52 -11.84
C LEU A 144 -0.25 -10.50 -12.27
N ASN A 145 0.20 -11.50 -13.03
CA ASN A 145 1.57 -11.50 -13.58
C ASN A 145 1.80 -10.35 -14.58
N LEU A 146 0.84 -10.08 -15.47
CA LEU A 146 0.95 -8.97 -16.42
C LEU A 146 0.94 -7.61 -15.71
N LEU A 147 0.16 -7.48 -14.64
CA LEU A 147 0.15 -6.28 -13.83
C LEU A 147 1.47 -6.10 -13.06
N ASP A 148 2.07 -7.16 -12.51
CA ASP A 148 3.42 -7.09 -11.91
C ASP A 148 4.45 -6.60 -12.94
N GLU A 149 4.44 -7.15 -14.15
CA GLU A 149 5.35 -6.71 -15.24
C GLU A 149 5.12 -5.22 -15.60
N ALA A 150 3.87 -4.80 -15.76
CA ALA A 150 3.53 -3.42 -16.10
C ALA A 150 3.96 -2.44 -15.00
N LEU A 151 3.77 -2.79 -13.73
CA LEU A 151 4.12 -1.93 -12.59
C LEU A 151 5.62 -1.82 -12.36
N ARG A 152 6.40 -2.85 -12.73
CA ARG A 152 7.88 -2.76 -12.74
C ARG A 152 8.40 -1.78 -13.78
N VAL A 153 7.70 -1.64 -14.91
CA VAL A 153 8.08 -0.71 -15.97
C VAL A 153 7.60 0.71 -15.65
N ASN A 154 6.38 0.84 -15.14
CA ASN A 154 5.77 2.13 -14.82
C ASN A 154 5.10 2.09 -13.43
N PRO A 155 5.87 2.37 -12.36
CA PRO A 155 5.35 2.37 -11.00
C PRO A 155 4.19 3.35 -10.77
N ALA A 156 4.09 4.42 -11.55
CA ALA A 156 3.00 5.40 -11.44
C ALA A 156 1.61 4.78 -11.77
N LEU A 157 1.57 3.60 -12.38
CA LEU A 157 0.32 2.86 -12.61
C LEU A 157 -0.23 2.21 -11.33
N ALA A 158 0.52 2.17 -10.22
CA ALA A 158 0.10 1.54 -8.98
C ALA A 158 -1.24 2.12 -8.48
N GLU A 159 -1.36 3.44 -8.40
CA GLU A 159 -2.58 4.12 -7.94
C GLU A 159 -3.84 3.64 -8.69
N ARG A 160 -3.71 3.40 -10.00
CA ARG A 160 -4.82 2.94 -10.84
C ARG A 160 -5.19 1.47 -10.64
N TYR A 161 -4.21 0.60 -10.38
CA TYR A 161 -4.42 -0.86 -10.39
C TYR A 161 -4.47 -1.50 -9.01
N MET A 162 -3.94 -0.86 -7.96
CA MET A 162 -3.96 -1.43 -6.61
C MET A 162 -5.37 -1.75 -6.08
N PRO A 163 -6.44 -0.97 -6.38
CA PRO A 163 -7.80 -1.37 -6.00
C PRO A 163 -8.22 -2.73 -6.58
N ALA A 164 -7.83 -3.04 -7.82
CA ALA A 164 -8.11 -4.33 -8.43
C ALA A 164 -7.29 -5.47 -7.80
N PHE A 165 -6.08 -5.19 -7.30
CA PHE A 165 -5.29 -6.16 -6.54
C PHE A 165 -5.95 -6.46 -5.19
N ALA A 166 -6.38 -5.43 -4.47
CA ALA A 166 -7.10 -5.58 -3.21
C ALA A 166 -8.38 -6.40 -3.41
N GLN A 167 -9.17 -6.08 -4.44
CA GLN A 167 -10.35 -6.87 -4.81
C GLN A 167 -10.00 -8.32 -5.15
N ALA A 168 -8.93 -8.56 -5.90
CA ALA A 168 -8.51 -9.93 -6.23
C ALA A 168 -8.11 -10.73 -4.97
N LEU A 169 -7.59 -10.08 -3.94
CA LEU A 169 -7.23 -10.71 -2.67
C LEU A 169 -8.46 -11.21 -1.89
N GLU A 170 -9.67 -10.73 -2.17
CA GLU A 170 -10.91 -11.30 -1.61
C GLU A 170 -11.08 -12.79 -1.96
N ASN A 171 -10.60 -13.20 -3.14
CA ASN A 171 -10.64 -14.59 -3.54
C ASN A 171 -9.45 -15.35 -2.93
N ARG A 172 -9.74 -16.35 -2.08
CA ARG A 172 -8.74 -17.20 -1.43
C ARG A 172 -7.81 -17.93 -2.39
N GLU A 173 -8.26 -18.22 -3.61
CA GLU A 173 -7.45 -18.85 -4.67
C GLU A 173 -6.29 -17.95 -5.16
N SER A 174 -6.38 -16.64 -4.90
CA SER A 174 -5.35 -15.67 -5.26
C SER A 174 -4.15 -15.68 -4.30
N LEU A 175 -4.31 -16.19 -3.07
CA LEU A 175 -3.29 -16.15 -2.03
C LEU A 175 -1.92 -16.71 -2.47
N PRO A 176 -1.83 -17.90 -3.12
CA PRO A 176 -0.54 -18.42 -3.56
C PRO A 176 0.12 -17.56 -4.65
N ILE A 177 -0.68 -16.84 -5.44
CA ILE A 177 -0.19 -15.94 -6.49
C ILE A 177 0.41 -14.70 -5.83
N PHE A 178 -0.32 -14.05 -4.92
CA PHE A 178 0.18 -12.89 -4.19
C PHE A 178 1.41 -13.22 -3.35
N GLN A 179 1.43 -14.37 -2.66
CA GLN A 179 2.59 -14.81 -1.91
C GLN A 179 3.84 -14.93 -2.81
N GLN A 180 3.69 -15.51 -4.00
CA GLN A 180 4.79 -15.63 -4.97
C GLN A 180 5.26 -14.27 -5.50
N LEU A 181 4.34 -13.35 -5.78
CA LEU A 181 4.67 -12.02 -6.30
C LEU A 181 5.36 -11.16 -5.23
N LEU A 182 4.82 -11.14 -4.01
CA LEU A 182 5.35 -10.35 -2.89
C LEU A 182 6.66 -10.89 -2.32
N ALA A 183 6.92 -12.20 -2.44
CA ALA A 183 8.22 -12.77 -2.06
C ALA A 183 9.41 -12.13 -2.81
N ARG A 184 9.16 -11.50 -3.96
CA ARG A 184 10.16 -10.78 -4.76
C ARG A 184 10.35 -9.33 -4.34
N ARG A 185 9.66 -8.86 -3.29
CA ARG A 185 9.67 -7.47 -2.80
C ARG A 185 9.47 -6.44 -3.92
N PRO A 186 8.33 -6.50 -4.64
CA PRO A 186 8.10 -5.61 -5.76
C PRO A 186 7.96 -4.15 -5.27
N VAL A 187 8.34 -3.20 -6.13
CA VAL A 187 8.24 -1.75 -5.84
C VAL A 187 6.82 -1.27 -5.51
N TRP A 188 5.81 -2.01 -5.93
CA TRP A 188 4.40 -1.72 -5.68
C TRP A 188 3.85 -2.35 -4.38
N GLN A 189 4.67 -3.06 -3.61
CA GLN A 189 4.24 -3.78 -2.41
C GLN A 189 3.60 -2.86 -1.36
N GLU A 190 4.15 -1.67 -1.12
CA GLU A 190 3.60 -0.74 -0.13
C GLU A 190 2.21 -0.24 -0.55
N ALA A 191 2.07 0.17 -1.81
CA ALA A 191 0.79 0.60 -2.38
C ALA A 191 -0.26 -0.54 -2.37
N PHE A 192 0.18 -1.79 -2.51
CA PHE A 192 -0.69 -2.96 -2.36
C PHE A 192 -1.26 -3.07 -0.96
N TRP A 193 -0.41 -3.00 0.07
CA TRP A 193 -0.88 -3.09 1.46
C TRP A 193 -1.77 -1.90 1.84
N GLN A 194 -1.49 -0.71 1.31
CA GLN A 194 -2.34 0.47 1.47
C GLN A 194 -3.72 0.31 0.81
N ALA A 195 -3.80 -0.30 -0.37
CA ALA A 195 -5.09 -0.57 -0.99
C ALA A 195 -5.86 -1.67 -0.26
N VAL A 196 -5.17 -2.70 0.23
CA VAL A 196 -5.77 -3.80 1.00
C VAL A 196 -6.31 -3.31 2.34
N SER A 197 -5.59 -2.42 3.04
CA SER A 197 -6.04 -1.87 4.32
C SER A 197 -7.31 -1.02 4.18
N GLY A 198 -7.49 -0.35 3.04
CA GLY A 198 -8.72 0.36 2.69
C GLY A 198 -9.88 -0.52 2.21
N HIS A 199 -9.70 -1.85 2.13
CA HIS A 199 -10.66 -2.76 1.49
C HIS A 199 -11.12 -3.89 2.42
N PRO A 200 -12.20 -3.69 3.22
CA PRO A 200 -12.60 -4.60 4.29
C PRO A 200 -12.79 -6.07 3.88
N ALA A 201 -13.27 -6.33 2.66
CA ALA A 201 -13.50 -7.68 2.17
C ALA A 201 -12.20 -8.48 1.95
N ALA A 202 -11.06 -7.80 1.73
CA ALA A 202 -9.77 -8.44 1.55
C ALA A 202 -9.05 -8.76 2.87
N LEU A 203 -9.43 -8.12 3.98
CA LEU A 203 -8.73 -8.20 5.26
C LEU A 203 -8.56 -9.64 5.80
N PRO A 204 -9.54 -10.57 5.72
CA PRO A 204 -9.33 -11.94 6.18
C PRO A 204 -8.22 -12.66 5.41
N ASN A 205 -8.11 -12.44 4.11
CA ASN A 205 -7.05 -13.04 3.29
C ASN A 205 -5.72 -12.28 3.41
N ALA A 206 -5.77 -10.97 3.69
CA ALA A 206 -4.60 -10.17 4.02
C ALA A 206 -3.89 -10.68 5.28
N GLU A 207 -4.65 -11.02 6.32
CA GLU A 207 -4.15 -11.62 7.55
C GLU A 207 -3.38 -12.92 7.24
N VAL A 208 -4.03 -13.84 6.52
CA VAL A 208 -3.42 -15.13 6.14
C VAL A 208 -2.16 -14.93 5.29
N LEU A 209 -2.21 -14.02 4.32
CA LEU A 209 -1.10 -13.73 3.42
C LEU A 209 0.11 -13.18 4.19
N ARG A 210 -0.13 -12.16 5.02
CA ARG A 210 0.93 -11.47 5.76
C ARG A 210 1.52 -12.39 6.84
N THR A 211 0.69 -13.14 7.56
CA THR A 211 1.14 -14.17 8.52
C THR A 211 2.09 -15.18 7.87
N ARG A 212 1.78 -15.67 6.66
CA ARG A 212 2.69 -16.57 5.93
C ARG A 212 4.00 -15.91 5.52
N MET A 213 3.97 -14.61 5.20
CA MET A 213 5.17 -13.85 4.85
C MET A 213 6.06 -13.54 6.07
N LEU A 214 5.46 -13.46 7.26
CA LEU A 214 6.17 -13.24 8.52
C LEU A 214 6.79 -14.51 9.11
N ALA A 215 6.50 -15.70 8.57
CA ALA A 215 7.10 -16.94 9.04
C ALA A 215 8.63 -16.88 8.94
N GLY A 216 9.30 -16.62 10.07
CA GLY A 216 10.75 -16.45 10.18
C GLY A 216 11.26 -15.00 10.14
N ALA A 217 10.38 -14.00 10.06
CA ALA A 217 10.74 -12.58 10.23
C ALA A 217 10.83 -12.23 11.73
N THR A 218 11.82 -11.42 12.09
CA THR A 218 12.03 -10.97 13.49
C THR A 218 11.48 -9.57 13.75
N ASP A 219 11.25 -8.79 12.69
CA ASP A 219 10.97 -7.36 12.81
C ASP A 219 9.61 -7.03 12.19
N LEU A 220 8.87 -6.18 12.89
CA LEU A 220 7.63 -5.57 12.44
C LEU A 220 7.94 -4.33 11.61
N GLY A 221 7.08 -4.01 10.65
CA GLY A 221 7.23 -2.81 9.82
C GLY A 221 5.91 -2.06 9.63
N PRO A 222 5.94 -0.95 8.87
CA PRO A 222 4.77 -0.07 8.68
C PRO A 222 3.52 -0.76 8.12
N THR A 223 3.70 -1.88 7.42
CA THR A 223 2.60 -2.73 6.94
C THR A 223 1.78 -3.34 8.08
N ASP A 224 2.43 -3.70 9.19
CA ASP A 224 1.80 -4.38 10.30
C ASP A 224 0.89 -3.43 11.08
N ASP A 225 1.37 -2.21 11.34
CA ASP A 225 0.58 -1.12 11.95
C ASP A 225 -0.63 -0.77 11.08
N LEU A 226 -0.39 -0.63 9.78
CA LEU A 226 -1.43 -0.34 8.80
C LEU A 226 -2.52 -1.41 8.78
N LEU A 227 -2.16 -2.69 8.82
CA LEU A 227 -3.11 -3.80 8.81
C LEU A 227 -3.87 -3.89 10.14
N ILE A 228 -3.21 -3.69 11.27
CA ILE A 228 -3.86 -3.70 12.59
C ILE A 228 -4.88 -2.56 12.68
N GLY A 229 -4.49 -1.34 12.28
CA GLY A 229 -5.40 -0.21 12.18
C GLY A 229 -6.60 -0.51 11.27
N ALA A 230 -6.37 -1.18 10.13
CA ALA A 230 -7.43 -1.60 9.23
C ALA A 230 -8.38 -2.65 9.83
N TYR A 231 -7.85 -3.66 10.53
CA TYR A 231 -8.67 -4.66 11.20
C TYR A 231 -9.56 -4.01 12.26
N VAL A 232 -9.01 -3.14 13.09
CA VAL A 232 -9.76 -2.44 14.14
C VAL A 232 -10.79 -1.47 13.54
N GLY A 233 -10.38 -0.67 12.54
CA GLY A 233 -11.27 0.25 11.83
C GLY A 233 -12.43 -0.44 11.11
N ALA A 234 -12.21 -1.64 10.58
CA ALA A 234 -13.24 -2.49 9.97
C ALA A 234 -14.08 -3.26 11.00
N ARG A 235 -13.90 -3.01 12.31
CA ARG A 235 -14.55 -3.73 13.43
C ARG A 235 -14.27 -5.24 13.40
N ARG A 236 -13.10 -5.63 12.91
CA ARG A 236 -12.59 -7.01 12.82
C ARG A 236 -11.49 -7.25 13.84
N MET A 237 -11.77 -6.95 15.10
CA MET A 237 -10.82 -7.15 16.22
C MET A 237 -10.44 -8.63 16.40
N ASP A 238 -11.28 -9.55 15.93
CA ASP A 238 -10.98 -10.98 15.80
C ASP A 238 -9.73 -11.22 14.94
N LEU A 239 -9.64 -10.55 13.79
CA LEU A 239 -8.49 -10.63 12.89
C LEU A 239 -7.25 -10.00 13.53
N ALA A 240 -7.40 -8.85 14.18
CA ALA A 240 -6.29 -8.19 14.86
C ALA A 240 -5.62 -9.09 15.92
N LEU A 241 -6.43 -9.78 16.74
CA LEU A 241 -5.89 -10.73 17.73
C LEU A 241 -5.34 -12.02 17.09
N SER A 242 -6.00 -12.55 16.06
CA SER A 242 -5.48 -13.72 15.32
C SER A 242 -4.07 -13.40 14.79
N TYR A 243 -3.95 -12.24 14.16
CA TYR A 243 -2.72 -11.76 13.57
C TYR A 243 -1.61 -11.59 14.61
N LEU A 244 -1.93 -11.00 15.78
CA LEU A 244 -0.98 -10.79 16.88
C LEU A 244 -0.29 -12.08 17.35
N LYS A 245 -0.99 -13.23 17.32
CA LYS A 245 -0.42 -14.54 17.72
C LYS A 245 0.71 -15.01 16.81
N HIS A 246 0.83 -14.43 15.62
CA HIS A 246 1.83 -14.78 14.62
C HIS A 246 2.99 -13.79 14.56
N LEU A 247 2.92 -12.70 15.34
CA LEU A 247 3.98 -11.72 15.43
C LEU A 247 5.06 -12.17 16.41
N PRO A 248 6.29 -11.65 16.30
CA PRO A 248 7.31 -11.85 17.32
C PRO A 248 6.75 -11.56 18.71
N PRO A 249 7.13 -12.35 19.74
CA PRO A 249 6.66 -12.12 21.09
C PRO A 249 7.02 -10.70 21.52
N LEU A 250 5.99 -9.90 21.73
CA LEU A 250 6.13 -8.59 22.33
C LEU A 250 6.45 -8.77 23.82
N PRO A 251 7.22 -7.87 24.46
CA PRO A 251 7.57 -7.98 25.87
C PRO A 251 6.34 -8.28 26.74
N GLU A 252 6.40 -9.35 27.53
CA GLU A 252 5.32 -9.71 28.44
C GLU A 252 5.35 -8.79 29.66
N ASP A 253 4.22 -8.16 29.97
CA ASP A 253 4.10 -7.23 31.08
C ASP A 253 3.54 -7.96 32.34
N ASN A 254 4.14 -9.11 32.72
CA ASN A 254 3.90 -9.88 33.96
C ASN A 254 2.45 -9.88 34.51
N GLY A 255 1.46 -10.29 33.70
CA GLY A 255 0.06 -10.41 34.12
C GLY A 255 -0.76 -9.11 34.03
N ASN A 256 -0.16 -8.02 33.57
CA ASN A 256 -0.86 -6.84 33.07
C ASN A 256 -1.48 -7.14 31.70
N LEU A 257 -2.68 -6.59 31.50
CA LEU A 257 -3.47 -6.76 30.28
C LEU A 257 -3.22 -5.62 29.29
N LEU A 258 -2.72 -4.48 29.76
CA LEU A 258 -2.23 -3.40 28.91
C LEU A 258 -0.77 -3.66 28.53
N ARG A 259 -0.41 -3.30 27.31
CA ARG A 259 0.97 -3.30 26.85
C ARG A 259 1.65 -2.00 27.29
N ASN A 260 2.94 -2.12 27.61
CA ASN A 260 3.80 -0.97 27.90
C ASN A 260 3.17 -0.03 28.94
N SER A 261 2.70 -0.60 30.06
CA SER A 261 2.00 0.19 31.08
C SER A 261 2.83 1.28 31.71
N SER A 262 4.15 1.10 31.76
CA SER A 262 5.10 2.06 32.32
C SER A 262 5.70 3.00 31.27
N PHE A 263 5.26 2.95 30.01
CA PHE A 263 5.72 3.85 28.95
C PHE A 263 7.25 3.87 28.78
N ASN A 264 7.90 2.70 28.84
CA ASN A 264 9.36 2.57 28.76
C ASN A 264 9.86 2.35 27.33
N GLU A 265 8.95 2.07 26.39
CA GLU A 265 9.27 1.83 24.99
C GLU A 265 8.37 2.65 24.08
N MET A 266 8.85 3.01 22.89
CA MET A 266 7.98 3.54 21.83
C MET A 266 6.90 2.52 21.46
N SER A 267 5.69 3.01 21.23
CA SER A 267 4.57 2.19 20.76
C SER A 267 4.87 1.58 19.40
N ARG A 268 4.67 0.26 19.27
CA ARG A 268 5.04 -0.48 18.06
C ARG A 268 3.87 -0.94 17.23
N LEU A 269 2.70 -1.22 17.82
CA LEU A 269 1.52 -1.71 17.08
C LEU A 269 0.21 -1.07 17.57
N PRO A 270 0.04 0.25 17.45
CA PRO A 270 -1.23 0.87 17.77
C PRO A 270 -2.38 0.32 16.88
N PRO A 271 -3.61 0.19 17.40
CA PRO A 271 -4.02 0.50 18.77
C PRO A 271 -3.94 -0.70 19.73
N LEU A 272 -3.29 -1.82 19.36
CA LEU A 272 -3.04 -2.93 20.31
C LEU A 272 -1.92 -2.58 21.30
N ASP A 273 -1.09 -1.60 20.93
CA ASP A 273 -0.21 -0.82 21.80
C ASP A 273 -0.75 0.63 21.87
N TRP A 274 -0.12 1.50 22.65
CA TRP A 274 -0.60 2.88 22.83
C TRP A 274 -0.64 3.66 21.51
N GLU A 275 -1.84 4.01 21.06
CA GLU A 275 -2.06 4.99 20.00
C GLU A 275 -2.06 6.38 20.63
N LEU A 276 -1.07 7.20 20.26
CA LEU A 276 -0.85 8.52 20.84
C LEU A 276 -1.43 9.61 19.92
N SER A 277 -2.07 10.61 20.52
CA SER A 277 -2.62 11.75 19.77
C SER A 277 -1.54 12.77 19.41
N SER A 278 -1.70 13.36 18.22
CA SER A 278 -0.86 14.43 17.69
C SER A 278 -1.71 15.39 16.85
N ASP A 279 -2.78 15.92 17.44
CA ASP A 279 -3.74 16.80 16.73
C ASP A 279 -3.36 18.30 16.76
N GLY A 280 -2.26 18.63 17.45
CA GLY A 280 -1.73 19.99 17.60
C GLY A 280 -2.39 20.82 18.71
N ARG A 281 -3.55 20.41 19.23
CA ARG A 281 -4.20 21.02 20.40
C ARG A 281 -3.91 20.24 21.67
N VAL A 282 -3.93 18.91 21.57
CA VAL A 282 -3.45 17.94 22.54
C VAL A 282 -2.45 17.05 21.82
N SER A 283 -1.27 16.88 22.39
CA SER A 283 -0.28 15.95 21.91
C SER A 283 0.23 15.08 23.04
N ALA A 284 0.44 13.81 22.73
CA ALA A 284 1.01 12.85 23.67
C ALA A 284 2.26 12.21 23.07
N ALA A 285 3.27 12.02 23.91
CA ALA A 285 4.51 11.38 23.53
C ALA A 285 5.04 10.52 24.68
N ILE A 286 5.61 9.37 24.36
CA ILE A 286 6.31 8.55 25.34
C ILE A 286 7.74 9.07 25.50
N ASP A 287 8.14 9.36 26.73
CA ASP A 287 9.52 9.66 27.13
C ASP A 287 10.15 8.38 27.71
N GLU A 288 10.82 7.60 26.85
CA GLU A 288 11.46 6.33 27.22
C GLU A 288 12.53 6.50 28.30
N GLY A 289 13.23 7.65 28.31
CA GLY A 289 14.28 7.93 29.29
C GLY A 289 13.73 8.12 30.70
N ARG A 290 12.47 8.56 30.81
CA ARG A 290 11.77 8.76 32.09
C ARG A 290 10.76 7.66 32.41
N GLY A 291 10.38 6.82 31.45
CA GLY A 291 9.31 5.85 31.63
C GLY A 291 7.98 6.54 31.89
N SER A 292 7.57 7.44 30.99
CA SER A 292 6.34 8.21 31.20
C SER A 292 5.68 8.65 29.90
N LEU A 293 4.35 8.73 29.93
CA LEU A 293 3.56 9.40 28.91
C LEU A 293 3.49 10.89 29.24
N GLN A 294 4.03 11.73 28.37
CA GLN A 294 3.95 13.19 28.44
C GLN A 294 2.76 13.67 27.61
N ILE A 295 1.90 14.49 28.21
CA ILE A 295 0.71 15.05 27.56
C ILE A 295 0.83 16.56 27.60
N ASN A 296 0.79 17.18 26.44
CA ASN A 296 0.77 18.62 26.29
C ASN A 296 -0.57 19.06 25.71
N ALA A 297 -1.12 20.15 26.22
CA ALA A 297 -2.26 20.79 25.58
C ALA A 297 -2.16 22.31 25.60
N ILE A 298 -2.76 22.94 24.60
CA ILE A 298 -3.03 24.38 24.63
C ILE A 298 -4.17 24.69 25.61
N ALA A 299 -4.23 25.93 26.09
CA ALA A 299 -5.34 26.44 26.88
C ALA A 299 -6.67 26.23 26.15
N GLY A 300 -7.69 25.72 26.85
CA GLY A 300 -9.00 25.49 26.23
C GLY A 300 -9.04 24.32 25.24
N ALA A 301 -8.16 23.32 25.37
CA ALA A 301 -8.23 22.08 24.60
C ALA A 301 -8.68 20.89 25.44
N SER A 302 -9.33 19.93 24.79
CA SER A 302 -9.60 18.60 25.33
C SER A 302 -9.66 17.60 24.20
N ALA A 303 -9.03 16.44 24.39
CA ALA A 303 -9.03 15.32 23.45
C ALA A 303 -8.51 14.05 24.13
N ILE A 304 -8.70 12.92 23.46
CA ILE A 304 -8.03 11.65 23.80
C ILE A 304 -6.52 11.86 23.57
N ALA A 305 -5.74 11.79 24.63
CA ALA A 305 -4.28 11.89 24.57
C ALA A 305 -3.65 10.58 24.12
N ALA A 306 -4.13 9.46 24.64
CA ALA A 306 -3.68 8.13 24.24
C ALA A 306 -4.81 7.11 24.39
N ARG A 307 -4.77 6.04 23.59
CA ARG A 307 -5.69 4.90 23.77
C ARG A 307 -5.04 3.57 23.43
N GLN A 308 -5.59 2.51 24.01
CA GLN A 308 -5.20 1.14 23.71
C GLN A 308 -6.43 0.23 23.69
N LEU A 309 -6.44 -0.73 22.77
CA LEU A 309 -7.46 -1.76 22.64
C LEU A 309 -7.02 -3.01 23.40
N VAL A 310 -7.84 -3.46 24.35
CA VAL A 310 -7.55 -4.63 25.18
C VAL A 310 -8.69 -5.66 25.12
N ALA A 311 -8.35 -6.95 25.14
CA ALA A 311 -9.32 -8.02 25.24
C ALA A 311 -9.56 -8.36 26.73
N LEU A 312 -10.79 -8.19 27.22
CA LEU A 312 -11.18 -8.49 28.59
C LEU A 312 -12.23 -9.60 28.58
N SER A 313 -11.99 -10.67 29.32
CA SER A 313 -12.97 -11.73 29.55
C SER A 313 -13.87 -11.36 30.73
N PRO A 314 -15.01 -12.04 30.95
CA PRO A 314 -15.74 -11.92 32.20
C PRO A 314 -14.84 -12.18 33.42
N GLY A 315 -14.94 -11.33 34.44
CA GLY A 315 -14.11 -11.43 35.63
C GLY A 315 -13.93 -10.12 36.40
N ASN A 316 -13.15 -10.20 37.48
CA ASN A 316 -12.80 -9.08 38.33
C ASN A 316 -11.45 -8.50 37.90
N TYR A 317 -11.36 -7.18 37.83
CA TYR A 317 -10.19 -6.45 37.39
C TYR A 317 -9.90 -5.27 38.29
N VAL A 318 -8.66 -4.80 38.24
CA VAL A 318 -8.25 -3.58 38.92
C VAL A 318 -7.45 -2.72 37.95
N LEU A 319 -7.92 -1.49 37.76
CA LEU A 319 -7.23 -0.44 37.02
C LEU A 319 -6.33 0.33 38.00
N PHE A 320 -5.06 0.45 37.65
CA PHE A 320 -4.11 1.29 38.36
C PHE A 320 -3.63 2.39 37.44
N ALA A 321 -3.49 3.60 37.99
CA ALA A 321 -2.82 4.68 37.30
C ALA A 321 -1.98 5.51 38.27
N LYS A 322 -0.80 5.92 37.81
CA LYS A 322 0.13 6.76 38.58
C LYS A 322 0.47 8.02 37.81
N LEU A 323 0.40 9.15 38.50
CA LEU A 323 0.87 10.42 37.95
C LEU A 323 2.39 10.42 37.87
N GLY A 324 2.94 11.03 36.83
CA GLY A 324 4.37 11.21 36.67
C GLY A 324 4.88 12.46 37.39
N GLN A 325 6.15 12.80 37.12
CA GLN A 325 6.82 13.93 37.78
C GLN A 325 6.28 15.31 37.38
N ALA A 326 5.72 15.45 36.18
CA ALA A 326 5.02 16.66 35.79
C ALA A 326 3.61 16.64 36.41
N SER A 327 3.43 17.46 37.45
CA SER A 327 2.18 17.62 38.16
C SER A 327 1.09 18.19 37.26
N LEU A 328 -0.15 17.73 37.45
CA LEU A 328 -1.34 18.35 36.88
C LEU A 328 -1.40 19.83 37.31
N SER A 329 -1.53 20.72 36.33
CA SER A 329 -1.68 22.16 36.61
C SER A 329 -3.13 22.48 36.99
N SER A 330 -3.32 23.60 37.70
CA SER A 330 -4.68 24.08 38.00
C SER A 330 -5.45 24.33 36.70
N GLY A 331 -6.67 23.79 36.60
CA GLY A 331 -7.51 23.91 35.40
C GLY A 331 -7.30 22.82 34.35
N SER A 332 -6.55 21.76 34.66
CA SER A 332 -6.48 20.55 33.83
C SER A 332 -6.89 19.29 34.58
N ASP A 333 -7.38 18.29 33.85
CA ASP A 333 -7.71 16.97 34.37
C ASP A 333 -7.36 15.85 33.39
N ILE A 334 -7.02 14.70 33.95
CA ILE A 334 -6.89 13.43 33.22
C ILE A 334 -8.06 12.54 33.61
N GLN A 335 -8.69 11.94 32.62
CA GLN A 335 -9.72 10.93 32.81
C GLN A 335 -9.32 9.65 32.08
N ILE A 336 -9.46 8.51 32.73
CA ILE A 336 -9.28 7.20 32.11
C ILE A 336 -10.65 6.57 31.92
N HIS A 337 -10.94 6.21 30.68
CA HIS A 337 -12.18 5.58 30.26
C HIS A 337 -11.91 4.15 29.81
N VAL A 338 -12.54 3.18 30.46
CA VAL A 338 -12.62 1.80 29.99
C VAL A 338 -14.03 1.55 29.49
N HIS A 339 -14.20 1.35 28.19
CA HIS A 339 -15.53 1.16 27.60
C HIS A 339 -15.48 0.18 26.43
N CYS A 340 -16.64 -0.37 26.07
CA CYS A 340 -16.71 -1.38 25.02
C CYS A 340 -16.37 -0.82 23.63
N ALA A 341 -15.49 -1.51 22.91
CA ALA A 341 -15.07 -1.19 21.55
C ALA A 341 -15.95 -1.82 20.46
N GLU A 342 -16.79 -2.80 20.82
CA GLU A 342 -17.69 -3.48 19.89
C GLU A 342 -19.04 -2.77 19.80
N ALA A 343 -19.60 -2.69 18.58
CA ALA A 343 -20.94 -2.16 18.35
C ALA A 343 -22.00 -3.22 18.67
N ILE A 344 -22.30 -3.37 19.96
CA ILE A 344 -23.23 -4.36 20.50
C ILE A 344 -24.45 -3.70 21.13
N GLY A 345 -25.58 -4.42 21.15
CA GLY A 345 -26.76 -4.00 21.92
C GLY A 345 -26.56 -4.19 23.42
N GLY A 346 -27.21 -3.35 24.22
CA GLY A 346 -27.14 -3.36 25.69
C GLY A 346 -26.28 -2.24 26.27
N THR A 347 -26.14 -2.21 27.61
CA THR A 347 -25.26 -1.28 28.34
C THR A 347 -23.99 -2.03 28.75
N PRO A 348 -22.93 -2.02 27.93
CA PRO A 348 -21.69 -2.69 28.31
C PRO A 348 -21.06 -2.05 29.54
N ALA A 349 -20.21 -2.82 30.23
CA ALA A 349 -19.42 -2.31 31.35
C ALA A 349 -18.62 -1.08 30.92
N ARG A 350 -18.71 -0.02 31.73
CA ARG A 350 -17.99 1.24 31.55
C ARG A 350 -17.38 1.63 32.88
N VAL A 351 -16.13 2.07 32.84
CA VAL A 351 -15.39 2.60 34.00
C VAL A 351 -14.83 3.94 33.60
N ASP A 352 -15.19 4.97 34.34
CA ASP A 352 -14.65 6.32 34.17
C ASP A 352 -13.93 6.69 35.46
N VAL A 353 -12.65 7.05 35.38
CA VAL A 353 -11.84 7.44 36.54
C VAL A 353 -11.18 8.77 36.26
N ARG A 354 -11.50 9.77 37.08
CA ARG A 354 -10.77 11.04 37.10
C ARG A 354 -9.52 10.89 37.98
N LEU A 355 -8.37 11.27 37.44
CA LEU A 355 -7.10 11.23 38.17
C LEU A 355 -6.85 12.56 38.86
N THR A 356 -6.82 12.53 40.19
CA THR A 356 -6.36 13.62 41.05
C THR A 356 -5.11 13.25 41.84
N SER A 357 -4.82 11.95 41.93
CA SER A 357 -3.67 11.33 42.57
C SER A 357 -3.43 9.97 41.92
N ASP A 358 -2.47 9.20 42.43
CA ASP A 358 -2.40 7.78 42.12
C ASP A 358 -3.70 7.08 42.55
N ILE A 359 -4.18 6.14 41.72
CA ILE A 359 -5.45 5.44 41.94
C ILE A 359 -5.31 3.93 41.75
N GLU A 360 -6.15 3.23 42.50
CA GLU A 360 -6.49 1.83 42.31
C GLU A 360 -8.01 1.73 42.27
N ARG A 361 -8.56 1.33 41.13
CA ARG A 361 -10.01 1.24 40.90
C ARG A 361 -10.40 -0.18 40.51
N PRO A 362 -11.07 -0.94 41.38
CA PRO A 362 -11.63 -2.23 41.00
C PRO A 362 -12.84 -2.06 40.08
N PHE A 363 -13.01 -2.98 39.15
CA PHE A 363 -14.17 -3.06 38.26
C PHE A 363 -14.45 -4.51 37.83
N VAL A 364 -15.65 -4.77 37.31
CA VAL A 364 -16.11 -6.11 36.94
C VAL A 364 -16.58 -6.10 35.49
N ILE A 365 -16.18 -7.12 34.74
CA ILE A 365 -16.80 -7.49 33.47
C ILE A 365 -17.80 -8.62 33.76
N PRO A 366 -19.13 -8.37 33.65
CA PRO A 366 -20.14 -9.36 34.01
C PRO A 366 -20.03 -10.67 33.21
N GLU A 367 -20.45 -11.78 33.80
CA GLU A 367 -20.68 -13.01 33.04
C GLU A 367 -21.75 -12.79 31.97
N GLY A 368 -21.53 -13.35 30.78
CA GLY A 368 -22.41 -13.14 29.63
C GLY A 368 -22.34 -11.75 29.01
N ALA A 369 -21.39 -10.89 29.42
CA ALA A 369 -21.18 -9.60 28.78
C ALA A 369 -20.94 -9.79 27.27
N PRO A 370 -21.69 -9.07 26.41
CA PRO A 370 -21.58 -9.24 24.96
C PRO A 370 -20.29 -8.63 24.38
N CYS A 371 -19.55 -7.86 25.17
CA CYS A 371 -18.32 -7.20 24.76
C CYS A 371 -17.08 -8.00 25.17
N ARG A 372 -16.18 -8.22 24.22
CA ARG A 372 -14.88 -8.88 24.41
C ARG A 372 -13.72 -7.89 24.33
N PHE A 373 -13.92 -6.78 23.62
CA PHE A 373 -12.89 -5.78 23.36
C PHE A 373 -13.25 -4.46 23.98
N TYR A 374 -12.31 -3.87 24.71
CA TYR A 374 -12.50 -2.62 25.42
C TYR A 374 -11.43 -1.61 24.99
N TRP A 375 -11.87 -0.38 24.78
CA TRP A 375 -10.99 0.77 24.70
C TRP A 375 -10.60 1.19 26.10
N VAL A 376 -9.30 1.40 26.30
CA VAL A 376 -8.75 2.13 27.43
C VAL A 376 -8.23 3.45 26.88
N GLU A 377 -8.97 4.52 27.13
CA GLU A 377 -8.65 5.86 26.64
C GLU A 377 -8.21 6.73 27.80
N ILE A 378 -7.18 7.53 27.57
CA ILE A 378 -6.68 8.55 28.47
C ILE A 378 -7.10 9.87 27.84
N ASP A 379 -8.18 10.44 28.35
CA ASP A 379 -8.64 11.76 27.98
C ASP A 379 -7.92 12.83 28.80
N PHE A 380 -7.51 13.89 28.11
CA PHE A 380 -6.92 15.06 28.73
C PHE A 380 -7.79 16.28 28.45
N SER A 381 -8.03 17.08 29.48
CA SER A 381 -8.76 18.34 29.37
C SER A 381 -7.96 19.43 30.06
N ALA A 382 -7.79 20.56 29.37
CA ALA A 382 -7.25 21.82 29.87
C ALA A 382 -8.27 22.94 29.63
N MET A 383 -9.57 22.60 29.73
CA MET A 383 -10.67 23.52 29.40
C MET A 383 -10.71 24.75 30.30
N ASP A 384 -10.34 24.58 31.57
CA ASP A 384 -10.33 25.63 32.57
C ASP A 384 -8.95 26.28 32.74
N SER A 385 -7.98 25.91 31.90
CA SER A 385 -6.63 26.48 31.94
C SER A 385 -6.52 27.76 31.11
N SER A 386 -5.84 28.77 31.65
CA SER A 386 -5.50 30.01 30.95
C SER A 386 -4.17 29.97 30.18
N SER A 387 -3.39 28.88 30.32
CA SER A 387 -2.08 28.70 29.68
C SER A 387 -1.90 27.27 29.15
N PRO A 388 -0.92 27.02 28.27
CA PRO A 388 -0.55 25.65 27.92
C PRO A 388 -0.25 24.82 29.17
N VAL A 389 -0.68 23.57 29.16
CA VAL A 389 -0.52 22.63 30.28
C VAL A 389 0.30 21.44 29.85
N LEU A 390 1.18 21.02 30.74
CA LEU A 390 1.91 19.77 30.67
C LEU A 390 1.42 18.86 31.81
N ALA A 391 1.19 17.60 31.51
CA ALA A 391 0.95 16.56 32.49
C ALA A 391 1.76 15.31 32.13
N SER A 392 2.00 14.44 33.10
CA SER A 392 2.65 13.16 32.84
C SER A 392 1.98 12.02 33.59
N LEU A 393 1.97 10.83 32.97
CA LEU A 393 1.58 9.57 33.59
C LEU A 393 2.79 8.64 33.63
N ALA A 394 3.07 8.08 34.79
CA ALA A 394 4.15 7.11 34.98
C ALA A 394 3.69 5.67 34.74
N GLU A 395 2.43 5.37 35.00
CA GLU A 395 1.91 4.00 34.85
C GLU A 395 0.41 4.01 34.57
N VAL A 396 -0.04 3.15 33.66
CA VAL A 396 -1.44 2.74 33.51
C VAL A 396 -1.49 1.23 33.26
N ARG A 397 -2.02 0.46 34.22
CA ARG A 397 -2.09 -1.02 34.12
C ARG A 397 -3.45 -1.56 34.52
N ILE A 398 -3.83 -2.68 33.91
CA ILE A 398 -5.01 -3.45 34.29
C ILE A 398 -4.56 -4.87 34.61
N VAL A 399 -4.88 -5.33 35.81
CA VAL A 399 -4.59 -6.70 36.24
C VAL A 399 -5.88 -7.42 36.62
N ARG A 400 -5.87 -8.75 36.55
CA ARG A 400 -6.96 -9.56 37.12
C ARG A 400 -6.95 -9.41 38.64
N GLY A 401 -8.08 -8.96 39.19
CA GLY A 401 -8.28 -8.79 40.63
C GLY A 401 -8.81 -10.07 41.28
N ARG A 402 -8.63 -10.20 42.60
CA ARG A 402 -9.45 -11.12 43.40
C ARG A 402 -10.83 -10.50 43.57
N ALA A 403 -11.87 -11.34 43.66
CA ALA A 403 -13.23 -10.88 43.94
C ALA A 403 -13.20 -9.95 45.16
N LEU A 404 -13.74 -8.73 45.02
CA LEU A 404 -14.01 -7.89 46.17
C LEU A 404 -14.96 -8.68 47.06
N GLN A 405 -14.48 -9.12 48.23
CA GLN A 405 -15.40 -9.55 49.28
C GLN A 405 -16.33 -8.37 49.53
N ALA A 406 -17.63 -8.60 49.37
CA ALA A 406 -18.64 -7.62 49.73
C ALA A 406 -18.30 -7.13 51.14
N ILE A 407 -17.99 -5.84 51.26
CA ILE A 407 -17.87 -5.20 52.56
C ILE A 407 -19.24 -5.42 53.22
N PRO A 408 -19.33 -6.13 54.36
CA PRO A 408 -20.61 -6.31 55.03
C PRO A 408 -21.15 -4.92 55.36
N ASP A 409 -22.39 -4.66 54.99
CA ASP A 409 -23.09 -3.43 55.36
C ASP A 409 -22.99 -3.23 56.87
N ALA A 410 -22.13 -2.30 57.26
CA ALA A 410 -22.08 -1.81 58.62
C ALA A 410 -23.27 -0.88 58.82
N THR A 411 -24.47 -1.42 59.04
CA THR A 411 -25.57 -0.73 59.74
C THR A 411 -26.77 -1.65 59.99
N THR A 412 -26.80 -2.31 61.15
CA THR A 412 -28.03 -2.41 61.94
C THR A 412 -27.68 -2.48 63.42
N THR A 413 -27.29 -1.33 63.98
CA THR A 413 -27.50 -1.04 65.40
C THR A 413 -28.62 -0.03 65.46
N GLN A 414 -29.82 -0.52 65.73
CA GLN A 414 -30.73 -0.03 66.77
C GLN A 414 -31.88 -1.02 66.94
#